data_AF-A0A357ILU3-F1
#
_entry.id   AF-A0A357ILU3-F1
#
_cell.length_a   1.000
_cell.length_b   1.000
_cell.length_c   1.000
_cell.angle_alpha   90.00
_cell.angle_beta   90.00
_cell.angle_gamma   90.00
#
_symmetry.space_group_name_H-M   'P 1'
#
loop_
_entity.id
_entity.type
_entity.pdbx_description
1 polymer ?
#
loop_
_entity_poly.entity_id
_entity_poly.type
_entity_poly.pdbx_seq_one_letter_code
_entity_poly.pdbx_strand_id
1 'polypeptide(L)'
;MSNQKDKFKLVNEHQEETEFIVPEEETPSFEDEVKDTIEREKKAKKQKRKKYLLAALIMFIVSLVLFGFGLLWQWEISLMAIGDALWLAFAIELTVAWILFVYNHNILSPMIHGLKSFSLMIIGKRPKMDYYSYMKKIQDDPIPSFYFIVVFISAGILLIPALITLFILI
;
A
#
# COMPACT_ATOMS: atom_id res chain seq x y z
N MET A 1 54.67 26.45 -21.10
CA MET A 1 55.43 25.63 -22.07
C MET A 1 56.20 24.58 -21.29
N SER A 2 56.05 23.32 -21.70
CA SER A 2 56.42 22.10 -20.98
C SER A 2 57.94 21.90 -20.87
N ASN A 3 58.38 21.48 -19.68
CA ASN A 3 59.70 20.94 -19.38
C ASN A 3 59.90 19.59 -20.06
N GLN A 4 61.10 19.35 -20.61
CA GLN A 4 61.53 18.05 -21.11
C GLN A 4 63.03 17.89 -20.85
N LYS A 5 63.42 16.65 -20.49
CA LYS A 5 64.80 16.11 -20.36
C LYS A 5 65.46 16.52 -19.04
N ASP A 6 65.98 15.63 -18.21
CA ASP A 6 66.54 14.28 -18.32
C ASP A 6 66.71 13.85 -16.83
N LYS A 7 66.71 12.59 -16.37
CA LYS A 7 67.77 11.58 -16.56
C LYS A 7 67.66 10.51 -15.44
N PHE A 8 68.11 9.30 -15.75
CA PHE A 8 68.57 8.20 -14.89
C PHE A 8 67.58 7.13 -14.37
N LYS A 9 67.67 5.98 -15.05
CA LYS A 9 67.45 4.60 -14.59
C LYS A 9 68.41 4.22 -13.46
N LEU A 10 67.94 3.51 -12.43
CA LEU A 10 68.67 2.47 -11.68
C LEU A 10 67.65 1.39 -11.25
N VAL A 11 67.72 0.20 -11.85
CA VAL A 11 68.27 -1.06 -11.29
C VAL A 11 67.18 -1.86 -10.54
N ASN A 12 66.80 -2.98 -11.17
CA ASN A 12 66.11 -4.09 -10.53
C ASN A 12 67.04 -4.69 -9.47
N GLU A 13 66.57 -4.80 -8.23
CA GLU A 13 67.20 -5.68 -7.23
C GLU A 13 66.11 -6.26 -6.32
N HIS A 14 66.32 -7.52 -5.96
CA HIS A 14 65.35 -8.47 -5.40
C HIS A 14 64.66 -8.04 -4.11
N GLN A 15 63.37 -8.33 -4.01
CA GLN A 15 62.67 -8.68 -2.76
C GLN A 15 61.80 -9.90 -3.10
N GLU A 16 62.33 -11.10 -2.90
CA GLU A 16 62.17 -11.90 -1.67
C GLU A 16 60.72 -12.31 -1.42
N GLU A 17 60.54 -13.61 -1.59
CA GLU A 17 59.40 -14.45 -1.26
C GLU A 17 58.72 -14.02 0.05
N THR A 18 57.46 -13.60 -0.07
CA THR A 18 56.49 -13.78 1.01
C THR A 18 55.25 -14.40 0.39
N GLU A 19 55.22 -15.73 0.35
CA GLU A 19 53.98 -16.49 0.23
C GLU A 19 53.11 -16.17 1.44
N PHE A 20 52.33 -15.09 1.33
CA PHE A 20 51.24 -14.83 2.25
C PHE A 20 50.12 -15.78 1.87
N ILE A 21 49.99 -16.88 2.62
CA ILE A 21 48.83 -17.76 2.56
C ILE A 21 47.63 -16.90 3.00
N VAL A 22 46.92 -16.34 2.02
CA VAL A 22 45.60 -15.78 2.22
C VAL A 22 44.71 -16.95 2.64
N PRO A 23 44.06 -16.94 3.82
CA PRO A 23 43.01 -17.89 4.11
C PRO A 23 41.97 -17.67 3.01
N GLU A 24 41.74 -18.71 2.21
CA GLU A 24 40.69 -18.75 1.21
C GLU A 24 39.36 -18.66 1.98
N GLU A 25 38.92 -17.42 2.28
CA GLU A 25 37.55 -17.16 2.65
C GLU A 25 36.73 -17.69 1.48
N GLU A 26 36.03 -18.80 1.71
CA GLU A 26 35.03 -19.34 0.80
C GLU A 26 34.05 -18.20 0.49
N THR A 27 34.33 -17.46 -0.57
CA THR A 27 33.38 -16.53 -1.15
C THR A 27 32.14 -17.36 -1.45
N PRO A 28 30.97 -17.05 -0.86
CA PRO A 28 29.77 -17.82 -1.12
C PRO A 28 29.60 -17.87 -2.64
N SER A 29 29.46 -19.08 -3.16
CA SER A 29 29.33 -19.25 -4.60
C SER A 29 28.18 -18.36 -5.07
N PHE A 30 28.32 -17.73 -6.24
CA PHE A 30 27.24 -16.93 -6.83
C PHE A 30 25.90 -17.72 -6.88
N GLU A 31 25.98 -19.05 -6.95
CA GLU A 31 24.82 -19.94 -6.86
C GLU A 31 24.17 -19.97 -5.47
N ASP A 32 24.92 -19.84 -4.38
CA ASP A 32 24.39 -19.82 -3.01
C ASP A 32 23.72 -18.48 -2.69
N GLU A 33 24.28 -17.35 -3.13
CA GLU A 33 23.59 -16.03 -3.03
C GLU A 33 22.31 -15.98 -3.88
N VAL A 34 22.32 -16.59 -5.08
CA VAL A 34 21.16 -16.67 -5.96
C VAL A 34 20.08 -17.60 -5.40
N LYS A 35 20.45 -18.74 -4.79
CA LYS A 35 19.47 -19.62 -4.12
C LYS A 35 18.83 -18.93 -2.92
N ASP A 36 19.62 -18.21 -2.13
CA ASP A 36 19.14 -17.57 -0.90
C ASP A 36 18.22 -16.37 -1.21
N THR A 37 18.50 -15.61 -2.28
CA THR A 37 17.59 -14.58 -2.80
C THR A 37 16.29 -15.17 -3.35
N ILE A 38 16.33 -16.27 -4.12
CA ILE A 38 15.13 -16.95 -4.62
C ILE A 38 14.27 -17.51 -3.48
N GLU A 39 14.87 -18.04 -2.41
CA GLU A 39 14.14 -18.51 -1.24
C GLU A 39 13.44 -17.39 -0.47
N ARG A 40 14.13 -16.26 -0.26
CA ARG A 40 13.56 -15.06 0.38
C ARG A 40 12.38 -14.53 -0.43
N GLU A 41 12.50 -14.48 -1.75
CA GLU A 41 11.39 -14.10 -2.62
C GLU A 41 10.19 -15.05 -2.53
N LYS A 42 10.42 -16.37 -2.54
CA LYS A 42 9.34 -17.35 -2.41
C LYS A 42 8.63 -17.23 -1.07
N LYS A 43 9.37 -17.04 0.04
CA LYS A 43 8.81 -16.83 1.39
C LYS A 43 8.01 -15.51 1.45
N ALA A 44 8.53 -14.42 0.88
CA ALA A 44 7.83 -13.13 0.81
C ALA A 44 6.56 -13.20 -0.04
N LYS A 45 6.59 -13.87 -1.21
CA LYS A 45 5.41 -14.07 -2.08
C LYS A 45 4.33 -14.87 -1.34
N LYS A 46 4.70 -15.93 -0.60
CA LYS A 46 3.76 -16.70 0.22
C LYS A 46 3.12 -15.86 1.33
N GLN A 47 3.90 -15.04 2.03
CA GLN A 47 3.39 -14.15 3.08
C GLN A 47 2.43 -13.11 2.51
N LYS A 48 2.78 -12.48 1.38
CA LYS A 48 1.89 -11.54 0.67
C LYS A 48 0.56 -12.22 0.32
N ARG A 49 0.61 -13.41 -0.31
CA ARG A 49 -0.61 -14.16 -0.67
C ARG A 49 -1.49 -14.45 0.54
N LYS A 50 -0.92 -14.91 1.66
CA LYS A 50 -1.68 -15.13 2.91
C LYS A 50 -2.36 -13.85 3.40
N LYS A 51 -1.66 -12.70 3.35
CA LYS A 51 -2.23 -11.40 3.72
C LYS A 51 -3.42 -11.01 2.83
N TYR A 52 -3.29 -11.17 1.51
CA TYR A 52 -4.39 -10.90 0.57
C TYR A 52 -5.57 -11.84 0.77
N LEU A 53 -5.33 -13.13 0.98
CA LEU A 53 -6.39 -14.10 1.24
C LEU A 53 -7.14 -13.81 2.54
N LEU A 54 -6.40 -13.49 3.61
CA LEU A 54 -7.01 -13.11 4.89
C LEU A 54 -7.85 -11.85 4.74
N ALA A 55 -7.35 -10.83 4.04
CA ALA A 55 -8.10 -9.60 3.82
C ALA A 55 -9.33 -9.81 2.94
N ALA A 56 -9.23 -10.65 1.90
CA ALA A 56 -10.38 -11.04 1.08
C ALA A 56 -11.44 -11.78 1.90
N LEU A 57 -11.04 -12.67 2.81
CA LEU A 57 -11.95 -13.36 3.72
C LEU A 57 -12.65 -12.38 4.67
N ILE A 58 -11.91 -11.44 5.24
CA ILE A 58 -12.47 -10.41 6.12
C ILE A 58 -13.48 -9.55 5.34
N MET A 59 -13.10 -9.08 4.15
CA MET A 59 -14.00 -8.27 3.32
C MET A 59 -15.25 -9.05 2.93
N PHE A 60 -15.12 -10.32 2.56
CA PHE A 60 -16.27 -11.18 2.27
C PHE A 60 -17.25 -11.25 3.45
N ILE A 61 -16.75 -11.39 4.68
CA ILE A 61 -17.59 -11.38 5.89
C ILE A 61 -18.26 -10.01 6.07
N VAL A 62 -17.50 -8.92 5.90
CA VAL A 62 -18.05 -7.55 5.98
C VAL A 62 -19.16 -7.33 4.96
N SER A 63 -18.95 -7.75 3.71
CA SER A 63 -19.95 -7.66 2.63
C SER A 63 -21.21 -8.46 2.97
N LEU A 64 -21.07 -9.68 3.49
CA LEU A 64 -22.21 -10.49 3.93
C LEU A 64 -23.00 -9.82 5.06
N VAL A 65 -22.31 -9.21 6.02
CA VAL A 65 -22.96 -8.48 7.12
C VAL A 65 -23.69 -7.26 6.59
N LEU A 66 -23.09 -6.47 5.69
CA LEU A 66 -23.73 -5.30 5.08
C LEU A 66 -24.94 -5.67 4.23
N PHE A 67 -24.81 -6.71 3.40
CA PHE A 67 -25.90 -7.23 2.59
C PHE A 67 -27.04 -7.76 3.46
N GLY A 68 -26.72 -8.58 4.47
CA GLY A 68 -27.70 -9.08 5.43
C GLY A 68 -28.38 -7.96 6.21
N PHE A 69 -27.65 -6.92 6.60
CA PHE A 69 -28.22 -5.72 7.20
C PHE A 69 -29.20 -5.02 6.25
N GLY A 70 -28.85 -4.88 4.97
CA GLY A 70 -29.75 -4.32 3.95
C GLY A 70 -31.07 -5.08 3.84
N LEU A 71 -31.01 -6.41 3.75
CA LEU A 71 -32.21 -7.27 3.69
C LEU A 71 -33.04 -7.19 4.98
N LEU A 72 -32.39 -7.25 6.15
CA LEU A 72 -33.07 -7.16 7.44
C LEU A 72 -33.73 -5.79 7.65
N TRP A 73 -33.15 -4.72 7.12
CA TRP A 73 -33.73 -3.39 7.19
C TRP A 73 -35.01 -3.30 6.36
N GLN A 74 -35.03 -3.89 5.17
CA GLN A 74 -36.18 -3.85 4.27
C GLN A 74 -37.32 -4.81 4.68
N TRP A 75 -37.03 -5.83 5.50
CA TRP A 75 -38.00 -6.87 5.90
C TRP A 75 -38.66 -7.61 4.72
N GLU A 76 -38.01 -7.63 3.56
CA GLU A 76 -38.50 -8.24 2.33
C GLU A 76 -37.37 -8.99 1.60
N ILE A 77 -37.69 -10.06 0.87
CA ILE A 77 -36.73 -10.88 0.11
C ILE A 77 -37.16 -10.96 -1.36
N SER A 78 -37.67 -9.86 -1.91
CA SER A 78 -37.93 -9.75 -3.35
C SER A 78 -36.64 -9.50 -4.12
N LEU A 79 -36.66 -9.74 -5.44
CA LEU A 79 -35.49 -9.48 -6.29
C LEU A 79 -35.06 -8.00 -6.23
N MET A 80 -36.03 -7.09 -6.07
CA MET A 80 -35.78 -5.67 -5.87
C MET A 80 -35.05 -5.40 -4.54
N ALA A 81 -35.53 -5.99 -3.43
CA ALA A 81 -34.87 -5.88 -2.13
C ALA A 81 -33.43 -6.44 -2.15
N ILE A 82 -33.21 -7.56 -2.85
CA ILE A 82 -31.87 -8.11 -3.06
C ILE A 82 -30.98 -7.12 -3.82
N GLY A 83 -31.50 -6.50 -4.89
CA GLY A 83 -30.79 -5.47 -5.65
C GLY A 83 -30.42 -4.27 -4.78
N ASP A 84 -31.38 -3.73 -4.04
CA ASP A 84 -31.18 -2.59 -3.14
C ASP A 84 -30.15 -2.88 -2.05
N ALA A 85 -30.21 -4.06 -1.43
CA ALA A 85 -29.25 -4.47 -0.41
C ALA A 85 -27.82 -4.61 -0.98
N LEU A 86 -27.67 -5.12 -2.22
CA LEU A 86 -26.38 -5.17 -2.92
C LEU A 86 -25.86 -3.76 -3.24
N TRP A 87 -26.71 -2.86 -3.73
CA TRP A 87 -26.36 -1.47 -4.00
C TRP A 87 -25.96 -0.71 -2.73
N LEU A 88 -26.65 -0.95 -1.62
CA LEU A 88 -26.32 -0.38 -0.32
C LEU A 88 -24.93 -0.85 0.14
N ALA A 89 -24.68 -2.17 0.13
CA ALA A 89 -23.38 -2.73 0.52
C ALA A 89 -22.25 -2.20 -0.37
N PHE A 90 -22.46 -2.17 -1.69
CA PHE A 90 -21.54 -1.59 -2.65
C PHE A 90 -21.25 -0.11 -2.35
N ALA A 91 -22.28 0.71 -2.14
CA ALA A 91 -22.13 2.15 -1.90
C ALA A 91 -21.32 2.41 -0.62
N ILE A 92 -21.56 1.63 0.45
CA ILE A 92 -20.83 1.75 1.70
C ILE A 92 -19.36 1.38 1.50
N GLU A 93 -19.06 0.22 0.90
CA GLU A 93 -17.68 -0.21 0.68
C GLU A 93 -16.92 0.74 -0.25
N LEU A 94 -17.55 1.19 -1.34
CA LEU A 94 -16.98 2.16 -2.25
C LEU A 94 -16.68 3.48 -1.53
N THR A 95 -17.59 3.95 -0.69
CA THR A 95 -17.40 5.19 0.09
C THR A 95 -16.23 5.06 1.05
N VAL A 96 -16.09 3.94 1.75
CA VAL A 96 -14.96 3.69 2.66
C VAL A 96 -13.64 3.66 1.88
N ALA A 97 -13.57 2.92 0.76
CA ALA A 97 -12.38 2.87 -0.08
C ALA A 97 -12.01 4.26 -0.61
N TRP A 98 -13.02 5.02 -1.05
CA TRP A 98 -12.87 6.38 -1.56
C TRP A 98 -12.33 7.34 -0.49
N ILE A 99 -12.85 7.32 0.73
CA ILE A 99 -12.37 8.16 1.84
C ILE A 99 -10.90 7.86 2.14
N LEU A 100 -10.52 6.58 2.21
CA LEU A 100 -9.12 6.18 2.44
C LEU A 100 -8.20 6.63 1.31
N PHE A 101 -8.65 6.48 0.06
CA PHE A 101 -7.91 6.93 -1.12
C PHE A 101 -7.70 8.45 -1.12
N VAL A 102 -8.76 9.20 -0.89
CA VAL A 102 -8.78 10.66 -0.84
C VAL A 102 -7.89 11.19 0.29
N TYR A 103 -7.94 10.55 1.46
CA TYR A 103 -7.08 10.87 2.59
C TYR A 103 -5.61 10.70 2.21
N ASN A 104 -5.23 9.54 1.64
CA ASN A 104 -3.84 9.25 1.27
C ASN A 104 -3.26 10.22 0.25
N HIS A 105 -4.10 10.72 -0.67
CA HIS A 105 -3.68 11.64 -1.72
C HIS A 105 -3.80 13.12 -1.32
N ASN A 106 -4.13 13.42 -0.06
CA ASN A 106 -4.35 14.77 0.43
C ASN A 106 -5.40 15.58 -0.36
N ILE A 107 -6.30 14.93 -1.08
CA ILE A 107 -7.23 15.60 -2.01
C ILE A 107 -8.16 16.55 -1.26
N LEU A 108 -8.68 16.13 -0.10
CA LEU A 108 -9.55 16.94 0.75
C LEU A 108 -8.80 17.61 1.92
N SER A 109 -7.47 17.50 1.99
CA SER A 109 -6.68 18.07 3.08
C SER A 109 -6.88 19.58 3.29
N PRO A 110 -6.92 20.43 2.24
CA PRO A 110 -7.22 21.85 2.39
C PRO A 110 -8.59 22.11 3.00
N MET A 111 -9.61 21.37 2.54
CA MET A 111 -10.98 21.52 3.00
C MET A 111 -11.14 21.08 4.46
N ILE A 112 -10.60 19.91 4.83
CA ILE A 112 -10.68 19.37 6.19
C ILE A 112 -9.93 20.27 7.17
N HIS A 113 -8.72 20.71 6.82
CA HIS A 113 -7.95 21.63 7.66
C HIS A 113 -8.61 23.00 7.78
N GLY A 114 -9.13 23.54 6.67
CA GLY A 114 -9.88 24.79 6.65
C GLY A 114 -11.12 24.75 7.54
N LEU A 115 -11.94 23.71 7.40
CA LEU A 115 -13.14 23.52 8.22
C LEU A 115 -12.80 23.36 9.70
N LYS A 116 -11.74 22.60 10.03
CA LYS A 116 -11.27 22.43 11.41
C LYS A 116 -10.78 23.74 12.00
N SER A 117 -10.00 24.51 11.24
CA SER A 117 -9.47 25.80 11.68
C SER A 117 -10.60 26.82 11.88
N PHE A 118 -11.55 26.88 10.95
CA PHE A 118 -12.75 27.71 11.07
C PHE A 118 -13.60 27.33 12.28
N SER A 119 -13.86 26.03 12.50
CA SER A 119 -14.64 25.57 13.65
C SER A 119 -13.94 25.87 14.99
N LEU A 120 -12.61 25.72 15.06
CA LEU A 120 -11.84 26.06 16.25
C LEU A 120 -11.87 27.58 16.53
N MET A 121 -11.86 28.40 15.48
CA MET A 121 -11.97 29.85 15.59
C MET A 121 -13.29 30.29 16.25
N ILE A 122 -14.41 29.62 15.92
CA ILE A 122 -15.72 29.88 16.56
C ILE A 122 -15.67 29.66 18.08
N ILE A 123 -14.86 28.69 18.54
CA ILE A 123 -14.68 28.34 19.96
C ILE A 123 -13.48 29.10 20.57
N GLY A 124 -12.88 30.05 19.84
CA GLY A 124 -11.73 30.85 20.30
C GLY A 124 -10.42 30.07 20.42
N LYS A 125 -10.32 28.88 19.81
CA LYS A 125 -9.12 28.03 19.85
C LYS A 125 -8.34 28.11 18.55
N ARG A 126 -7.02 27.93 18.64
CA ARG A 126 -6.14 27.81 17.47
C ARG A 126 -5.86 26.34 17.13
N PRO A 127 -5.71 25.98 15.84
CA PRO A 127 -5.29 24.64 15.45
C PRO A 127 -3.88 24.33 15.97
N LYS A 128 -3.67 23.11 16.46
CA LYS A 128 -2.38 22.66 17.00
C LYS A 128 -1.29 22.48 15.94
N MET A 129 -1.68 22.28 14.68
CA MET A 129 -0.78 22.08 13.55
C MET A 129 -1.23 22.98 12.41
N ASP A 130 -0.27 23.62 11.73
CA ASP A 130 -0.54 24.33 10.49
C ASP A 130 -0.88 23.36 9.35
N TYR A 131 -1.34 23.93 8.23
CA TYR A 131 -1.76 23.16 7.06
C TYR A 131 -0.60 22.33 6.48
N TYR A 132 0.60 22.91 6.40
CA TYR A 132 1.77 22.25 5.81
C TYR A 132 2.19 21.02 6.61
N SER A 133 2.28 21.16 7.93
CA SER A 133 2.59 20.09 8.88
C SER A 133 1.54 18.99 8.85
N TYR A 134 0.26 19.36 8.70
CA TYR A 134 -0.82 18.39 8.53
C TYR A 134 -0.67 17.56 7.24
N MET A 135 -0.44 18.21 6.10
CA MET A 135 -0.24 17.55 4.81
C MET A 135 1.00 16.66 4.82
N LYS A 136 2.12 17.19 5.34
CA LYS A 136 3.39 16.46 5.44
C LYS A 136 3.26 15.21 6.31
N LYS A 137 2.53 15.29 7.43
CA LYS A 137 2.23 14.12 8.27
C LYS A 137 1.56 12.98 7.48
N ILE A 138 0.62 13.31 6.59
CA ILE A 138 -0.08 12.30 5.77
C ILE A 138 0.86 11.72 4.70
N GLN A 139 1.78 12.52 4.17
CA GLN A 139 2.79 12.06 3.20
C GLN A 139 3.86 11.18 3.85
N ASP A 140 4.28 11.52 5.07
CA ASP A 140 5.33 10.79 5.80
C ASP A 140 4.81 9.47 6.38
N ASP A 141 3.54 9.42 6.80
CA ASP A 141 2.89 8.23 7.36
C ASP A 141 1.52 7.97 6.68
N PRO A 142 1.51 7.57 5.39
CA PRO A 142 0.28 7.28 4.67
C PRO A 142 -0.31 5.95 5.13
N ILE A 143 -1.63 5.83 5.01
CA ILE A 143 -2.30 4.55 5.20
C ILE A 143 -1.79 3.58 4.13
N PRO A 144 -1.34 2.37 4.49
CA PRO A 144 -0.80 1.43 3.51
C PRO A 144 -1.79 1.16 2.37
N SER A 145 -1.34 1.34 1.12
CA SER A 145 -2.24 1.32 -0.05
C SER A 145 -3.03 0.03 -0.21
N PHE A 146 -2.47 -1.07 0.32
CA PHE A 146 -3.14 -2.36 0.44
C PHE A 146 -4.58 -2.25 0.96
N TYR A 147 -4.85 -1.43 1.97
CA TYR A 147 -6.17 -1.37 2.61
C TYR A 147 -7.25 -0.87 1.65
N PHE A 148 -7.05 0.31 1.03
CA PHE A 148 -8.07 0.84 0.12
C PHE A 148 -8.16 0.03 -1.18
N ILE A 149 -7.06 -0.56 -1.67
CA ILE A 149 -7.08 -1.43 -2.85
C ILE A 149 -7.97 -2.65 -2.61
N VAL A 150 -7.83 -3.31 -1.45
CA VAL A 150 -8.64 -4.48 -1.11
C VAL A 150 -10.12 -4.11 -1.00
N VAL A 151 -10.45 -2.99 -0.38
CA VAL A 151 -11.85 -2.53 -0.27
C VAL A 151 -12.41 -2.16 -1.65
N PHE A 152 -11.65 -1.51 -2.54
CA PHE A 152 -12.09 -1.25 -3.92
C PHE A 152 -12.37 -2.54 -4.70
N ILE A 153 -11.51 -3.55 -4.57
CA ILE A 153 -11.71 -4.84 -5.24
C ILE A 153 -12.99 -5.49 -4.71
N SER A 154 -13.20 -5.47 -3.39
CA SER A 154 -14.42 -5.99 -2.76
C SER A 154 -15.68 -5.28 -3.26
N ALA A 155 -15.68 -3.94 -3.26
CA ALA A 155 -16.77 -3.14 -3.84
C ALA A 155 -16.99 -3.49 -5.32
N GLY A 156 -15.92 -3.65 -6.11
CA GLY A 156 -16.01 -4.07 -7.51
C GLY A 156 -16.64 -5.46 -7.70
N ILE A 157 -16.37 -6.40 -6.78
CA ILE A 157 -17.00 -7.73 -6.79
C ILE A 157 -18.49 -7.62 -6.49
N LEU A 158 -18.89 -6.78 -5.51
CA LEU A 158 -20.31 -6.54 -5.19
C LEU A 158 -21.07 -5.83 -6.32
N LEU A 159 -20.38 -4.99 -7.08
CA LEU A 159 -20.99 -4.27 -8.21
C LEU A 159 -21.49 -5.22 -9.29
N ILE A 160 -20.81 -6.35 -9.53
CA ILE A 160 -21.20 -7.32 -10.57
C ILE A 160 -22.63 -7.85 -10.34
N PRO A 161 -22.98 -8.50 -9.20
CA PRO A 161 -24.33 -8.95 -8.95
C PRO A 161 -25.32 -7.78 -8.83
N ALA A 162 -24.93 -6.61 -8.28
CA ALA A 162 -25.79 -5.43 -8.22
C ALA A 162 -26.23 -4.97 -9.63
N LEU A 163 -25.29 -4.93 -10.58
CA LEU A 163 -25.58 -4.62 -11.98
C LEU A 163 -26.46 -5.69 -12.63
N ILE A 164 -26.20 -6.98 -12.38
CA ILE A 164 -27.05 -8.07 -12.89
C ILE A 164 -28.48 -7.89 -12.41
N THR A 165 -28.70 -7.63 -11.11
CA THR A 165 -30.05 -7.39 -10.58
C THR A 165 -30.70 -6.16 -11.20
N LEU A 166 -29.95 -5.09 -11.42
CA LEU A 166 -30.45 -3.89 -12.09
C LEU A 166 -30.93 -4.21 -13.51
N PHE A 167 -30.14 -4.93 -14.30
CA PHE A 167 -30.50 -5.28 -15.68
C PHE A 167 -31.68 -6.26 -15.79
N ILE A 168 -31.96 -7.07 -14.75
CA ILE A 168 -33.13 -7.95 -14.73
C ILE A 168 -34.41 -7.16 -14.38
N LEU A 169 -34.28 -6.10 -13.59
CA LEU A 169 -35.41 -5.29 -13.10
C LEU A 169 -35.81 -4.13 -14.03
N ILE A 170 -34.92 -3.74 -14.96
CA ILE A 170 -35.20 -2.81 -16.07
C ILE A 170 -35.95 -3.55 -17.18
#